data_AF-A0A938D5Y1-F1
#
_entry.id   AF-A0A938D5Y1-F1
#
_cell.length_a   1.000
_cell.length_b   1.000
_cell.length_c   1.000
_cell.angle_alpha   90.00
_cell.angle_beta   90.00
_cell.angle_gamma   90.00
#
_symmetry.space_group_name_H-M   'P 1'
#
loop_
_entity.id
_entity.type
_entity.pdbx_description
1 polymer ?
#
loop_
_entity_poly.entity_id
_entity_poly.type
_entity_poly.pdbx_seq_one_letter_code
_entity_poly.pdbx_strand_id
1 'polypeptide(L)' 'MSKHLADHRTAPTGQRVKAFVTIAHRSSQQVWQGLWKRPVERSAQNQRLVQFIRIEKGHEA' A
#
# COMPACT_ATOMS: atom_id res chain seq x y z
N MET A 1 45.88 -5.94 29.18
CA MET A 1 44.65 -5.53 28.48
C MET A 1 43.61 -6.62 28.63
N SER A 2 42.69 -6.48 29.59
CA SER A 2 41.66 -7.47 29.89
C SER A 2 40.57 -7.42 28.81
N LYS A 3 40.51 -8.45 27.96
CA LYS A 3 39.49 -8.59 26.92
C LYS A 3 38.26 -9.24 27.57
N HIS A 4 37.21 -8.46 27.80
CA HIS A 4 35.99 -8.94 28.45
C HIS A 4 35.25 -9.96 27.56
N LEU A 5 34.92 -11.11 28.13
CA LEU A 5 34.15 -12.20 27.49
C LEU A 5 32.78 -11.74 26.94
N ALA A 6 32.25 -10.63 27.44
CA ALA A 6 31.01 -10.00 26.99
C ALA A 6 31.09 -9.41 25.58
N ASP A 7 32.30 -9.14 25.06
CA ASP A 7 32.53 -8.55 23.74
C ASP A 7 32.39 -9.57 22.59
N HIS A 8 32.25 -10.86 22.93
CA HIS A 8 32.03 -11.95 21.98
C HIS A 8 30.56 -12.33 21.80
N ARG A 9 29.62 -11.44 22.15
CA ARG A 9 28.18 -11.71 21.97
C ARG A 9 27.80 -11.53 20.50
N THR A 10 27.53 -12.64 19.82
CA THR A 10 26.91 -12.68 18.49
C THR A 10 25.62 -11.86 18.53
N ALA A 11 25.51 -10.87 17.64
CA ALA A 11 24.33 -10.00 17.60
C ALA A 11 23.05 -10.84 17.44
N PRO A 12 21.98 -10.58 18.22
CA PRO A 12 20.79 -11.41 18.22
C PRO A 12 20.11 -11.37 16.84
N THR A 13 20.18 -12.48 16.11
CA THR A 13 19.61 -12.67 14.77
C THR A 13 18.11 -12.39 14.73
N GLY A 14 17.42 -12.56 15.86
CA GLY A 14 15.98 -12.32 15.99
C GLY A 14 15.54 -10.90 15.66
N GLN A 15 16.36 -9.87 15.96
CA GLN A 15 16.01 -8.49 15.58
C GLN A 15 16.04 -8.29 14.06
N ARG A 16 16.99 -8.91 13.36
CA ARG A 16 17.09 -8.84 11.89
C ARG A 16 15.92 -9.58 11.22
N VAL A 17 15.54 -10.74 11.75
CA VAL A 17 14.36 -11.49 11.27
C VAL A 17 13.08 -10.70 11.48
N LYS A 18 12.91 -10.08 12.67
CA LYS A 18 11.76 -9.22 12.96
C LYS A 18 11.68 -8.03 12.00
N ALA A 19 12.81 -7.39 11.71
CA ALA A 19 12.90 -6.29 10.74
C ALA A 19 12.49 -6.75 9.34
N PHE A 20 13.01 -7.91 8.88
CA PHE A 20 12.66 -8.48 7.58
C PHE A 20 11.15 -8.78 7.46
N VAL A 21 10.55 -9.44 8.46
CA VAL A 21 9.11 -9.75 8.46
C VAL A 21 8.27 -8.47 8.45
N THR A 22 8.68 -7.45 9.21
CA THR A 22 7.99 -6.15 9.24
C THR A 22 8.02 -5.48 7.87
N ILE A 23 9.16 -5.50 7.18
CA ILE A 23 9.32 -4.93 5.85
C ILE A 23 8.47 -5.68 4.83
N ALA A 24 8.50 -7.01 4.83
CA ALA A 24 7.72 -7.85 3.92
C ALA A 24 6.20 -7.67 4.10
N HIS A 25 5.73 -7.53 5.34
CA HIS A 25 4.33 -7.27 5.63
C HIS A 25 3.90 -5.86 5.22
N ARG A 26 4.76 -4.85 5.43
CA ARG A 26 4.46 -3.47 5.05
C ARG A 26 4.43 -3.28 3.53
N SER A 27 5.35 -3.91 2.80
CA SER A 27 5.42 -3.81 1.33
C SER A 27 4.20 -4.44 0.66
N SER A 28 3.74 -5.60 1.16
CA SER A 28 2.52 -6.23 0.63
C SER A 28 1.30 -5.35 0.86
N GLN A 29 1.13 -4.79 2.07
CA GLN A 29 0.03 -3.86 2.37
C GLN A 29 0.08 -2.58 1.52
N GLN A 30 1.26 -2.02 1.25
CA GLN A 30 1.40 -0.82 0.40
C GLN A 30 1.07 -1.11 -1.06
N VAL A 31 1.46 -2.27 -1.58
CA VAL A 31 1.12 -2.69 -2.95
C VAL A 31 -0.40 -2.88 -3.07
N TRP A 32 -1.02 -3.56 -2.12
CA TRP A 32 -2.48 -3.73 -2.08
C TRP A 32 -3.21 -2.38 -1.96
N GLN A 33 -2.75 -1.48 -1.10
CA GLN A 33 -3.31 -0.13 -1.01
C GLN A 33 -3.14 0.67 -2.30
N GLY A 34 -1.99 0.56 -2.98
CA GLY A 34 -1.73 1.23 -4.26
C GLY A 34 -2.63 0.71 -5.39
N LEU A 35 -2.92 -0.59 -5.41
CA LEU A 35 -3.86 -1.21 -6.35
C LEU A 35 -5.31 -0.78 -6.09
N TRP A 36 -5.75 -0.78 -4.83
CA TRP A 36 -7.14 -0.47 -4.47
C TRP A 36 -7.45 1.02 -4.46
N LYS A 37 -6.46 1.87 -4.13
CA LYS A 37 -6.61 3.33 -4.18
C LYS A 37 -6.27 3.92 -5.54
N ARG A 38 -5.92 3.11 -6.54
CA ARG A 38 -5.56 3.61 -7.86
C ARG A 38 -6.79 4.35 -8.42
N PRO A 39 -6.72 5.68 -8.61
CA PRO A 39 -7.81 6.39 -9.26
C PRO A 39 -7.92 5.82 -10.67
N VAL A 40 -9.04 5.15 -10.95
CA VAL A 40 -9.37 4.73 -12.31
C VAL A 40 -9.47 6.02 -13.12
N GLU A 41 -8.58 6.20 -14.09
CA GLU A 41 -8.72 7.28 -15.07
C GLU A 41 -10.02 7.03 -15.82
N ARG A 42 -11.09 7.67 -15.37
CA ARG A 42 -12.36 7.72 -16.11
C ARG A 42 -12.05 8.54 -17.35
N SER A 43 -11.90 7.87 -18.49
CA SER A 43 -11.68 8.55 -19.76
C SER A 43 -12.75 9.63 -19.92
N ALA A 44 -12.31 10.85 -20.29
CA ALA A 44 -13.21 11.98 -20.51
C ALA A 44 -14.31 11.69 -21.55
N GLN A 45 -14.11 10.65 -22.36
CA GLN A 45 -15.06 10.11 -23.34
C GLN A 45 -16.42 9.75 -22.73
N ASN A 46 -16.45 9.21 -21.51
CA ASN A 46 -17.71 8.76 -20.89
C ASN A 46 -18.42 9.84 -20.06
N GLN A 47 -17.82 11.03 -19.90
CA GLN A 47 -18.44 12.09 -19.09
C GLN A 47 -19.72 12.64 -19.72
N ARG A 48 -19.75 12.81 -21.05
CA ARG A 48 -20.94 13.28 -21.77
C ARG A 48 -22.11 12.29 -21.65
N LEU A 49 -21.82 11.00 -21.68
CA LEU A 49 -22.82 9.94 -21.57
C LEU A 49 -23.40 9.86 -20.15
N VAL A 50 -22.57 10.01 -19.11
CA VAL A 50 -23.02 10.12 -17.72
C VAL A 50 -23.88 11.37 -17.50
N GLN A 51 -23.51 12.50 -18.09
CA GLN A 51 -24.29 13.74 -18.03
C GLN A 51 -25.64 13.59 -18.73
N PHE A 52 -25.67 12.96 -19.91
CA PHE A 52 -26.90 12.70 -20.66
C PHE A 52 -27.89 11.85 -19.86
N ILE A 53 -27.44 10.69 -19.32
CA ILE A 53 -28.29 9.82 -18.49
C ILE A 53 -28.81 10.56 -17.24
N ARG A 54 -27.98 11.42 -16.63
CA ARG A 54 -28.39 12.21 -15.47
C ARG A 54 -29.49 13.22 -15.83
N ILE A 55 -29.39 13.86 -17.00
CA ILE A 55 -30.40 14.81 -17.49
C ILE A 55 -31.69 14.06 -17.81
N GLU A 56 -31.63 12.98 -18.58
CA GLU A 56 -32.82 12.16 -18.90
C GLU A 56 -33.55 11.69 -17.64
N LYS A 57 -32.83 11.15 -16.67
CA LYS A 57 -33.41 10.69 -15.40
C LYS A 57 -33.99 11.84 -14.55
N GLY A 58 -33.44 13.06 -14.70
CA GLY A 58 -33.98 14.26 -14.06
C GLY A 58 -35.24 14.81 -14.75
N HIS A 59 -35.49 14.42 -16.00
CA HIS A 59 -36.70 14.77 -16.76
C HIS A 59 -37.85 13.77 -16.59
N GLU A 60 -37.62 12.60 -15.99
CA GLU A 60 -38.66 11.59 -15.67
C GLU A 60 -39.40 11.85 -14.34
N ALA A 61 -39.18 13.00 -13.67
CA ALA A 61 -39.83 13.38 -12.41
C ALA A 61 -40.98 14.37 -12.60
#